data_AF-A0A353VJN6-F1
#
_entry.id   AF-A0A353VJN6-F1
#
_cell.length_a   1.000
_cell.length_b   1.000
_cell.length_c   1.000
_cell.angle_alpha   90.00
_cell.angle_beta   90.00
_cell.angle_gamma   90.00
#
_symmetry.space_group_name_H-M   'P 1'
#
loop_
_entity.id
_entity.type
_entity.pdbx_description
1 polymer ?
#
loop_
_entity_poly.entity_id
_entity_poly.type
_entity_poly.pdbx_seq_one_letter_code
_entity_poly.pdbx_strand_id
1 'polypeptide(L)'
;MIEDLIRFFKKTKEETTGKVPRGFCPNCWGEQEYDSMIREMYEDKQIDVNNHAANYAFIQDFIVNHIEGIHLKKGNNGFECPTCRAVFKEEPENWI
;
A
#
# COMPACT_ATOMS: atom_id res chain seq x y z
N MET A 1 -0.21 4.85 8.07
CA MET A 1 -0.26 4.91 6.59
C MET A 1 1.11 4.69 5.96
N ILE A 2 2.00 5.69 5.91
CA ILE A 2 3.33 5.54 5.25
C ILE A 2 4.16 4.43 5.91
N GLU A 3 4.18 4.39 7.24
CA GLU A 3 4.91 3.36 7.99
C GLU A 3 4.39 1.94 7.74
N ASP A 4 3.07 1.77 7.52
CA ASP A 4 2.46 0.47 7.22
C ASP A 4 2.90 -0.04 5.85
N LEU A 5 2.94 0.87 4.86
CA LEU A 5 3.43 0.56 3.51
C LEU A 5 4.93 0.24 3.53
N ILE A 6 5.75 1.05 4.20
CA ILE A 6 7.19 0.76 4.36
C ILE A 6 7.39 -0.61 5.01
N ARG A 7 6.63 -0.94 6.06
CA ARG A 7 6.71 -2.24 6.72
C ARG A 7 6.29 -3.37 5.80
N PHE A 8 5.26 -3.18 4.97
CA PHE A 8 4.81 -4.15 4.00
C PHE A 8 5.86 -4.43 2.92
N PHE A 9 6.45 -3.38 2.33
CA PHE A 9 7.46 -3.51 1.27
C PHE A 9 8.85 -3.94 1.75
N LYS A 10 9.12 -3.90 3.06
CA LYS A 10 10.30 -4.55 3.65
C LYS A 10 10.22 -6.08 3.63
N LYS A 11 9.03 -6.67 3.49
CA LYS A 11 8.84 -8.12 3.36
C LYS A 11 9.13 -8.58 1.93
N THR A 12 9.48 -9.84 1.73
CA THR A 12 9.72 -10.39 0.38
C THR A 12 8.42 -10.46 -0.43
N LYS A 13 8.53 -10.63 -1.75
CA LYS A 13 7.36 -10.78 -2.64
C LYS A 13 6.53 -11.99 -2.27
N GLU A 14 7.18 -13.09 -1.90
CA GLU A 14 6.53 -14.32 -1.44
C GLU A 14 5.73 -14.08 -0.16
N GLU A 15 6.23 -13.22 0.73
CA GLU A 15 5.55 -12.87 1.98
C GLU A 15 4.35 -11.94 1.78
N THR A 16 4.29 -11.17 0.69
CA THR A 16 3.20 -10.21 0.41
C THR A 16 2.23 -10.64 -0.67
N THR A 17 2.53 -11.72 -1.40
CA THR A 17 1.64 -12.25 -2.44
C THR A 17 0.25 -12.51 -1.88
N GLY A 18 -0.77 -11.93 -2.52
CA GLY A 18 -2.18 -12.07 -2.12
C GLY A 18 -2.54 -11.36 -0.81
N LYS A 19 -1.64 -10.53 -0.27
CA LYS A 19 -1.88 -9.70 0.92
C LYS A 19 -2.03 -8.24 0.55
N VAL A 20 -2.67 -7.50 1.45
CA VAL A 20 -2.87 -6.06 1.34
C VAL A 20 -2.28 -5.41 2.59
N PRO A 21 -1.56 -4.28 2.46
CA PRO A 21 -1.10 -3.55 3.62
C PRO A 21 -2.29 -3.11 4.47
N ARG A 22 -2.06 -3.08 5.78
CA ARG A 22 -3.06 -2.64 6.78
C ARG A 22 -3.70 -1.32 6.39
N GLY A 23 -5.04 -1.27 6.47
CA GLY A 23 -5.80 -0.04 6.23
C GLY A 23 -6.11 0.25 4.76
N PHE A 24 -5.62 -0.55 3.82
CA PHE A 24 -5.87 -0.35 2.39
C PHE A 24 -6.94 -1.31 1.86
N CYS A 25 -7.67 -0.86 0.84
CA CYS A 25 -8.73 -1.65 0.23
C CYS A 25 -8.15 -2.84 -0.57
N PRO A 26 -8.50 -4.09 -0.23
CA PRO A 26 -7.98 -5.28 -0.92
C PRO A 26 -8.43 -5.35 -2.38
N ASN A 27 -9.64 -4.87 -2.69
CA ASN A 27 -10.16 -4.89 -4.06
C ASN A 27 -9.32 -4.01 -4.97
N CYS A 28 -9.13 -2.74 -4.58
CA CYS A 28 -8.32 -1.81 -5.37
C CYS A 28 -6.84 -2.17 -5.37
N TRP A 29 -6.34 -2.75 -4.27
CA TRP A 29 -4.95 -3.21 -4.19
C TRP A 29 -4.65 -4.31 -5.22
N GLY A 30 -5.53 -5.31 -5.31
CA GLY A 30 -5.38 -6.40 -6.27
C GLY A 30 -5.66 -5.97 -7.72
N GLU A 31 -6.72 -5.19 -7.96
CA GLU A 31 -7.10 -4.77 -9.31
C GLU A 31 -6.03 -3.91 -10.00
N GLN A 32 -5.30 -3.10 -9.23
CA GLN A 32 -4.28 -2.18 -9.75
C GLN A 32 -2.86 -2.77 -9.69
N GLU A 33 -2.69 -4.02 -9.22
CA GLU A 33 -1.39 -4.69 -9.12
C GLU A 33 -0.31 -3.84 -8.38
N TYR A 34 -0.72 -3.06 -7.37
CA TYR A 34 0.15 -2.07 -6.73
C TYR A 34 1.41 -2.70 -6.09
N ASP A 35 1.33 -3.93 -5.57
CA ASP A 35 2.49 -4.63 -5.03
C ASP A 35 3.59 -4.81 -6.10
N SER A 36 3.22 -5.27 -7.30
CA SER A 36 4.16 -5.46 -8.41
C SER A 36 4.74 -4.13 -8.88
N MET A 37 3.90 -3.12 -9.12
CA MET A 37 4.36 -1.79 -9.57
C MET A 37 5.34 -1.16 -8.59
N ILE A 38 5.03 -1.21 -7.29
CA ILE A 38 5.86 -0.59 -6.25
C ILE A 38 7.19 -1.34 -6.10
N ARG A 39 7.20 -2.67 -6.19
CA ARG A 39 8.43 -3.48 -6.14
C ARG A 39 9.34 -3.23 -7.34
N GLU A 40 8.80 -3.15 -8.55
CA GLU A 40 9.56 -2.80 -9.76
C GLU A 40 10.20 -1.42 -9.61
N MET A 41 9.43 -0.42 -9.18
CA MET A 41 9.98 0.90 -8.89
C MET A 41 11.02 0.88 -7.77
N TYR A 42 10.82 0.04 -6.74
CA TYR A 42 11.80 -0.12 -5.67
C TYR A 42 13.11 -0.70 -6.22
N GLU A 43 13.08 -1.74 -7.03
CA GLU A 43 14.27 -2.35 -7.63
C GLU A 43 14.99 -1.38 -8.59
N ASP A 44 14.27 -0.76 -9.52
CA ASP A 44 14.80 0.24 -10.45
C ASP A 44 15.45 1.41 -9.69
N LYS A 45 14.81 1.86 -8.61
CA LYS A 45 15.38 2.91 -7.77
C LYS A 45 16.51 2.38 -6.92
N GLN A 46 16.47 1.22 -6.27
CA GLN A 46 17.62 0.71 -5.49
C GLN A 46 18.92 0.65 -6.31
N ILE A 47 18.84 0.39 -7.63
CA ILE A 47 19.97 0.45 -8.56
C ILE A 47 20.53 1.90 -8.70
N ASP A 48 19.68 2.91 -8.62
CA ASP A 48 19.97 4.36 -8.65
C ASP A 48 20.37 4.92 -7.26
N VAL A 49 19.73 4.45 -6.18
CA VAL A 49 19.79 5.01 -4.81
C VAL A 49 20.47 4.10 -3.78
N ASN A 50 21.76 3.85 -3.99
CA ASN A 50 22.72 3.61 -2.89
C ASN A 50 22.80 4.78 -1.86
N ASN A 51 21.91 5.78 -1.97
CA ASN A 51 21.69 6.89 -1.05
C ASN A 51 20.30 6.76 -0.39
N HIS A 52 20.27 6.26 0.85
CA HIS A 52 19.07 5.86 1.60
C HIS A 52 17.95 6.93 1.70
N ALA A 53 18.29 8.23 1.69
CA ALA A 53 17.32 9.31 1.88
C ALA A 53 16.41 9.55 0.66
N ALA A 54 16.92 9.33 -0.56
CA ALA A 54 16.17 9.60 -1.79
C ALA A 54 15.10 8.53 -2.08
N ASN A 55 15.31 7.28 -1.61
CA ASN A 55 14.28 6.24 -1.63
C ASN A 55 13.03 6.65 -0.85
N TYR A 56 13.20 7.21 0.35
CA TYR A 56 12.10 7.56 1.24
C TYR A 56 11.19 8.65 0.64
N ALA A 57 11.79 9.67 0.03
CA ALA A 57 11.05 10.78 -0.57
C ALA A 57 10.22 10.34 -1.81
N PHE A 58 10.79 9.51 -2.67
CA PHE A 58 10.10 9.01 -3.86
C PHE A 58 8.91 8.11 -3.50
N ILE A 59 9.11 7.18 -2.55
CA ILE A 59 8.04 6.31 -2.05
C ILE A 59 6.92 7.14 -1.43
N GLN A 60 7.27 8.15 -0.63
CA GLN A 60 6.28 9.03 -0.03
C GLN A 60 5.45 9.76 -1.09
N ASP A 61 6.09 10.29 -2.14
CA ASP A 61 5.39 10.98 -3.22
C ASP A 61 4.48 10.03 -4.03
N PHE A 62 4.96 8.83 -4.35
CA PHE A 62 4.15 7.82 -5.05
C PHE A 62 2.94 7.38 -4.20
N ILE A 63 3.16 7.12 -2.90
CA ILE A 63 2.11 6.69 -1.97
C ILE A 63 1.01 7.75 -1.87
N VAL A 64 1.39 9.02 -1.69
CA VAL A 64 0.43 10.12 -1.57
C VAL A 64 -0.39 10.25 -2.86
N ASN A 65 0.27 10.24 -4.02
CA ASN A 65 -0.43 10.48 -5.28
C ASN A 65 -1.27 9.29 -5.77
N HIS A 66 -0.90 8.05 -5.43
CA HIS A 66 -1.51 6.85 -6.03
C HIS A 66 -2.29 5.97 -5.04
N ILE A 67 -1.90 5.93 -3.76
CA ILE A 67 -2.42 4.92 -2.81
C ILE A 67 -3.35 5.54 -1.75
N GLU A 68 -3.24 6.85 -1.48
CA GLU A 68 -4.10 7.52 -0.48
C GLU A 68 -5.60 7.36 -0.80
N GLY A 69 -5.98 7.38 -2.07
CA GLY A 69 -7.37 7.24 -2.50
C GLY A 69 -8.02 5.92 -2.11
N ILE A 70 -7.22 4.86 -1.88
CA ILE A 70 -7.70 3.53 -1.53
C ILE A 70 -7.54 3.20 -0.03
N HIS A 71 -7.06 4.16 0.77
CA HIS A 71 -7.01 4.02 2.22
C HIS A 71 -8.44 4.05 2.79
N LEU A 72 -8.78 3.01 3.55
CA LEU A 72 -10.11 2.82 4.08
C LEU A 72 -10.44 3.88 5.13
N LYS A 73 -11.65 4.45 5.03
CA LYS A 73 -12.17 5.44 5.97
C LYS A 73 -13.18 4.78 6.89
N LYS A 74 -13.02 4.96 8.20
CA LYS A 74 -14.00 4.51 9.19
C LYS A 74 -15.28 5.34 9.04
N GLY A 75 -16.39 4.67 8.81
CA GLY A 75 -17.73 5.24 8.75
C GLY A 75 -18.69 4.50 9.68
N ASN A 76 -19.97 4.91 9.66
CA ASN A 76 -20.99 4.37 10.56
C ASN A 76 -21.24 2.86 10.38
N ASN A 77 -20.94 2.33 9.20
CA ASN A 77 -21.26 0.96 8.80
C ASN A 77 -20.03 0.08 8.58
N GLY A 78 -18.85 0.51 9.01
CA GLY A 78 -17.58 -0.19 8.78
C GLY A 78 -16.54 0.71 8.12
N PHE A 79 -15.64 0.09 7.34
CA PHE A 79 -14.52 0.74 6.68
C PHE A 79 -14.79 0.83 5.18
N GLU A 80 -14.94 2.05 4.66
CA GLU A 80 -15.28 2.30 3.26
C GLU A 80 -14.04 2.69 2.45
N CYS A 81 -13.90 2.10 1.26
CA CYS A 81 -12.93 2.55 0.27
C CYS A 81 -13.46 3.77 -0.49
N PRO A 82 -12.77 4.93 -0.49
CA PRO A 82 -13.20 6.12 -1.23
C PRO A 82 -13.27 5.90 -2.75
N THR A 83 -12.42 5.04 -3.30
CA THR A 83 -12.34 4.76 -4.74
C THR A 83 -13.44 3.83 -5.23
N CYS A 84 -13.55 2.61 -4.68
CA CYS A 84 -14.49 1.60 -5.18
C CYS A 84 -15.78 1.48 -4.36
N ARG A 85 -15.93 2.23 -3.26
CA ARG A 85 -17.10 2.24 -2.38
C ARG A 85 -17.40 0.90 -1.68
N ALA A 86 -16.48 -0.06 -1.75
CA ALA A 86 -16.58 -1.29 -0.97
C ALA A 86 -16.54 -0.97 0.52
N VAL A 87 -17.40 -1.66 1.29
CA VAL A 87 -17.50 -1.52 2.74
C VAL A 87 -17.08 -2.83 3.40
N PHE A 88 -16.09 -2.75 4.28
CA PHE A 88 -15.57 -3.88 5.05
C PHE A 88 -16.02 -3.75 6.50
N LYS A 89 -16.54 -4.83 7.08
CA LYS A 89 -17.07 -4.85 8.46
C LYS A 89 -15.98 -5.11 9.50
N GLU A 90 -14.90 -5.75 9.09
CA GLU A 90 -13.78 -6.09 9.95
C GLU A 90 -12.77 -4.94 10.02
N GLU A 91 -12.10 -4.81 11.18
CA GLU A 91 -11.06 -3.81 11.34
C GLU A 91 -9.83 -4.17 10.49
N PRO A 92 -9.34 -3.24 9.64
CA PRO A 92 -8.19 -3.48 8.78
C PRO A 92 -6.91 -3.78 9.56
N GLU A 93 -6.87 -3.49 10.86
CA GLU A 93 -5.74 -3.74 11.76
C GLU A 93 -5.34 -5.22 11.85
N ASN A 94 -6.28 -6.11 11.52
CA ASN A 94 -6.07 -7.56 11.46
C ASN A 94 -5.53 -8.04 10.09
N TRP A 95 -5.35 -7.16 9.11
CA TRP A 95 -4.81 -7.49 7.79
C TRP A 95 -3.30 -7.21 7.77
N ILE A 96 -2.52 -8.19 7.29
CA ILE A 96 -1.06 -8.32 7.48
C ILE A 96 -0.23 -7.59 6.43
#